data_AF-A0A560L4T4-F1
#
_entry.id   AF-A0A560L4T4-F1
#
_cell.length_a   1.000
_cell.length_b   1.000
_cell.length_c   1.000
_cell.angle_alpha   90.00
_cell.angle_beta   90.00
_cell.angle_gamma   90.00
#
_symmetry.space_group_name_H-M   'P 1'
#
loop_
_entity.id
_entity.type
_entity.pdbx_description
1 polymer ?
#
loop_
_entity_poly.entity_id
_entity_poly.type
_entity_poly.pdbx_seq_one_letter_code
_entity_poly.pdbx_strand_id
1 'polypeptide(L)'
;MITLFGFGTGFGLPEISPFVTKTEVQLKMAGLAYVKEKAMPPASPKGQLPFISDDGETIADSTFIRAHIEGKYGFDFDAPLSLQARAQAWAFERMIEHHVYWALVGARWVDDTNFAKGPAHFFDGAPDHLRDKMREDAQFRVAENYLLSGLGRHGPDEDVDVAMRSLFALSVQLGDKPYLMGNAPCGTDATAFGALAGILTPFFDSPLRERTEKFDNLTAYVGRMMQQYYPEFAWSPLQQQAA
;
A
#
# COMPACT_ATOMS: atom_id res chain seq x y z
N MET A 1 -12.61 2.95 21.73
CA MET A 1 -12.99 3.07 20.29
C MET A 1 -11.72 3.35 19.52
N ILE A 2 -11.45 2.61 18.44
CA ILE A 2 -10.20 2.72 17.70
C ILE A 2 -10.25 3.93 16.75
N THR A 3 -9.22 4.77 16.78
CA THR A 3 -8.99 5.80 15.75
C THR A 3 -7.80 5.37 14.89
N LEU A 4 -8.02 5.22 13.58
CA LEU A 4 -6.99 4.98 12.58
C LEU A 4 -6.54 6.30 11.96
N PHE A 5 -5.25 6.60 12.07
CA PHE A 5 -4.66 7.79 11.48
C PHE A 5 -3.99 7.46 10.14
N GLY A 6 -4.42 8.15 9.09
CA GLY A 6 -4.00 7.93 7.70
C GLY A 6 -3.98 9.21 6.87
N PHE A 7 -3.69 9.13 5.57
CA PHE A 7 -3.76 10.31 4.70
C PHE A 7 -5.20 10.58 4.23
N GLY A 8 -5.99 9.52 4.08
CA GLY A 8 -7.34 9.55 3.54
C GLY A 8 -7.39 9.27 2.03
N THR A 9 -8.59 9.43 1.47
CA THR A 9 -8.89 9.17 0.06
C THR A 9 -8.14 10.12 -0.86
N GLY A 10 -7.57 9.58 -1.94
CA GLY A 10 -6.80 10.33 -2.92
C GLY A 10 -6.14 9.40 -3.94
N PHE A 11 -5.59 9.96 -5.02
CA PHE A 11 -4.94 9.20 -6.09
C PHE A 11 -5.81 8.08 -6.69
N GLY A 12 -7.14 8.29 -6.75
CA GLY A 12 -8.07 7.25 -7.21
C GLY A 12 -8.19 6.04 -6.27
N LEU A 13 -7.80 6.18 -5.00
CA LEU A 13 -7.80 5.12 -3.98
C LEU A 13 -8.61 5.54 -2.75
N PRO A 14 -9.22 4.59 -2.01
CA PRO A 14 -9.89 4.89 -0.74
C PRO A 14 -8.92 5.42 0.32
N GLU A 15 -7.64 5.07 0.17
CA GLU A 15 -6.53 5.50 1.01
C GLU A 15 -5.24 5.57 0.19
N ILE A 16 -4.51 6.68 0.32
CA ILE A 16 -3.28 6.97 -0.43
C ILE A 16 -2.15 5.99 -0.08
N SER A 17 -2.01 5.66 1.22
CA SER A 17 -0.91 4.83 1.71
C SER A 17 -1.27 3.33 1.69
N PRO A 18 -0.44 2.48 1.05
CA PRO A 18 -0.68 1.03 1.05
C PRO A 18 -0.62 0.43 2.47
N PHE A 19 0.21 0.99 3.36
CA PHE A 19 0.29 0.53 4.75
C PHE A 19 -0.94 0.92 5.57
N VAL A 20 -1.53 2.09 5.31
CA VAL A 20 -2.79 2.48 5.97
C VAL A 20 -3.93 1.60 5.44
N THR A 21 -3.98 1.34 4.12
CA THR A 21 -4.92 0.38 3.52
C THR A 21 -4.80 -1.00 4.15
N LYS A 22 -3.58 -1.51 4.34
CA LYS A 22 -3.32 -2.78 5.03
C LYS A 22 -3.95 -2.79 6.42
N THR A 23 -3.67 -1.79 7.25
CA THR A 23 -4.22 -1.71 8.61
C THR A 23 -5.74 -1.56 8.62
N GLU A 24 -6.30 -0.76 7.72
CA GLU A 24 -7.75 -0.60 7.61
C GLU A 24 -8.45 -1.91 7.22
N VAL A 25 -7.90 -2.65 6.26
CA VAL A 25 -8.42 -3.97 5.88
C VAL A 25 -8.30 -4.96 7.05
N GLN A 26 -7.21 -4.93 7.82
CA GLN A 26 -7.05 -5.76 9.01
C GLN A 26 -8.10 -5.45 10.09
N LEU A 27 -8.42 -4.17 10.32
CA LEU A 27 -9.51 -3.77 11.22
C LEU A 27 -10.86 -4.31 10.72
N LYS A 28 -11.13 -4.21 9.41
CA LYS A 28 -12.35 -4.74 8.77
C LYS A 28 -12.44 -6.28 8.86
N MET A 29 -11.34 -6.99 8.61
CA MET A 29 -11.24 -8.44 8.74
C MET A 29 -11.56 -8.90 10.17
N ALA A 30 -11.06 -8.19 11.17
CA ALA A 30 -11.32 -8.47 12.58
C ALA A 30 -12.72 -8.01 13.06
N GLY A 31 -13.52 -7.38 12.19
CA GLY A 31 -14.85 -6.86 12.53
C GLY A 31 -14.82 -5.72 13.57
N LEU A 32 -13.69 -5.03 13.70
CA LEU A 32 -13.52 -3.97 14.69
C LEU A 32 -14.07 -2.64 14.18
N ALA A 33 -14.85 -1.96 15.03
CA ALA A 33 -15.32 -0.61 14.74
C ALA A 33 -14.18 0.41 14.95
N TYR A 34 -14.00 1.30 13.98
CA TYR A 34 -13.00 2.36 14.04
C TYR A 34 -13.51 3.63 13.35
N VAL A 35 -12.86 4.75 13.64
CA VAL A 35 -12.98 6.00 12.89
C VAL A 35 -11.66 6.32 12.20
N LYS A 36 -11.70 6.98 11.05
CA LYS A 36 -10.49 7.46 10.36
C LYS A 36 -10.28 8.94 10.60
N GLU A 37 -9.04 9.30 10.91
CA GLU A 37 -8.61 10.69 11.00
C GLU A 37 -7.43 10.95 10.08
N LYS A 38 -7.39 12.14 9.49
CA LYS A 38 -6.26 12.57 8.66
C LYS A 38 -5.08 12.93 9.56
N ALA A 39 -3.91 12.41 9.22
CA ALA A 39 -2.65 12.74 9.88
C ALA A 39 -1.53 12.85 8.85
N MET A 40 -0.42 13.45 9.28
CA MET A 40 0.84 13.46 8.55
C MET A 40 1.90 12.68 9.35
N PRO A 41 2.93 12.13 8.70
CA PRO A 41 3.93 11.29 9.36
C PRO A 41 4.54 11.87 10.65
N PRO A 42 4.84 13.18 10.78
CA PRO A 42 5.36 13.77 12.02
C PRO A 42 4.44 13.67 13.25
N ALA A 43 3.14 13.41 13.08
CA ALA A 43 2.20 13.20 14.18
C ALA A 43 2.34 11.80 14.82
N SER A 44 2.96 10.85 14.10
CA SER A 44 3.19 9.49 14.59
C SER A 44 4.45 9.42 15.44
N PRO A 45 4.46 8.65 16.55
CA PRO A 45 5.67 8.43 17.36
C PRO A 45 6.88 7.91 16.57
N LYS A 46 6.63 7.22 15.45
CA LYS A 46 7.67 6.66 14.57
C LYS A 46 7.91 7.48 13.29
N GLY A 47 7.26 8.63 13.14
CA GLY A 47 7.40 9.45 11.93
C GLY A 47 6.84 8.80 10.66
N GLN A 48 5.91 7.84 10.79
CA GLN A 48 5.31 7.10 9.69
C GLN A 48 3.84 6.76 9.94
N LEU A 49 3.06 6.62 8.87
CA LEU A 49 1.67 6.16 8.91
C LEU A 49 1.59 4.70 8.41
N PRO A 50 0.64 3.89 8.91
CA PRO A 50 -0.40 4.22 9.89
C PRO A 50 0.10 4.23 11.35
N PHE A 51 -0.68 4.88 12.20
CA PHE A 51 -0.77 4.58 13.62
C PHE A 51 -2.25 4.53 14.05
N ILE A 52 -2.53 3.88 15.16
CA ILE A 52 -3.85 3.89 15.79
C ILE A 52 -3.77 4.49 17.20
N SER A 53 -4.89 5.05 17.66
CA SER A 53 -5.17 5.20 19.09
C SER A 53 -6.25 4.21 19.47
N ASP A 54 -5.99 3.40 20.49
CA ASP A 54 -6.94 2.41 20.99
C ASP A 54 -6.95 2.45 22.52
N ASP A 55 -8.08 2.90 23.07
CA ASP A 55 -8.30 3.14 24.50
C ASP A 55 -7.18 3.98 25.17
N GLY A 56 -6.69 4.98 24.44
CA GLY A 56 -5.64 5.90 24.91
C GLY A 56 -4.21 5.41 24.65
N GLU A 57 -4.02 4.16 24.24
CA GLU A 57 -2.72 3.65 23.80
C GLU A 57 -2.47 4.04 22.34
N THR A 58 -1.25 4.50 22.02
CA THR A 58 -0.85 4.84 20.64
C THR A 58 0.06 3.75 20.09
N ILE A 59 -0.37 3.09 19.02
CA ILE A 59 0.38 2.01 18.36
C ILE A 59 0.72 2.44 16.94
N ALA A 60 2.01 2.62 16.67
CA ALA A 60 2.52 3.01 15.35
C ALA A 60 3.20 1.83 14.65
N ASP A 61 3.15 1.85 13.31
CA ASP A 61 3.61 0.81 12.36
C ASP A 61 2.61 -0.35 12.18
N SER A 62 2.27 -0.64 10.92
CA SER A 62 1.25 -1.63 10.56
C SER A 62 1.51 -3.05 11.08
N THR A 63 2.78 -3.44 11.28
CA THR A 63 3.15 -4.76 11.82
C THR A 63 2.81 -4.85 13.30
N PHE A 64 3.12 -3.80 14.06
CA PHE A 64 2.81 -3.74 15.49
C PHE A 64 1.32 -3.52 15.74
N ILE A 65 0.64 -2.79 14.86
CA ILE A 65 -0.82 -2.64 14.91
C ILE A 65 -1.50 -4.00 14.70
N ARG A 66 -1.05 -4.81 13.73
CA ARG A 66 -1.54 -6.17 13.55
C ARG A 66 -1.36 -7.00 14.83
N ALA A 67 -0.15 -7.01 15.39
CA ALA A 67 0.14 -7.75 16.62
C ALA A 67 -0.71 -7.29 17.82
N HIS A 68 -0.95 -5.98 17.92
CA HIS A 68 -1.86 -5.41 18.91
C HIS A 68 -3.29 -5.93 18.75
N ILE A 69 -3.80 -5.96 17.50
CA ILE A 69 -5.13 -6.48 17.22
C ILE A 69 -5.24 -7.97 17.58
N GLU A 70 -4.26 -8.78 17.16
CA GLU A 70 -4.18 -10.22 17.47
C GLU A 70 -4.15 -10.45 18.99
N GLY A 71 -3.32 -9.69 19.72
CA GLY A 71 -3.14 -9.83 21.16
C GLY A 71 -4.31 -9.32 22.00
N LYS A 72 -4.85 -8.14 21.69
CA LYS A 72 -5.90 -7.49 22.49
C LYS A 72 -7.30 -8.02 22.17
N TYR A 73 -7.58 -8.32 20.91
CA TYR A 73 -8.93 -8.74 20.47
C TYR A 73 -9.03 -10.22 20.13
N GLY A 74 -7.93 -10.99 20.17
CA GLY A 74 -7.95 -12.44 19.98
C GLY A 74 -8.28 -12.89 18.56
N PHE A 75 -8.02 -12.03 17.56
CA PHE A 75 -8.27 -12.34 16.15
C PHE A 75 -6.97 -12.75 15.46
N ASP A 76 -6.81 -14.04 15.14
CA ASP A 76 -5.65 -14.55 14.40
C ASP A 76 -5.88 -14.41 12.89
N PHE A 77 -5.22 -13.44 12.25
CA PHE A 77 -5.30 -13.19 10.82
C PHE A 77 -4.83 -14.37 9.95
N ASP A 78 -4.04 -15.29 10.52
CA ASP A 78 -3.50 -16.44 9.83
C ASP A 78 -4.06 -17.75 10.38
N ALA A 79 -5.19 -17.72 11.11
CA ALA A 79 -5.87 -18.90 11.65
C ALA A 79 -6.02 -20.05 10.63
N PRO A 80 -6.34 -19.81 9.35
CA PRO A 80 -6.46 -20.88 8.35
C PRO A 80 -5.13 -21.52 7.93
N LEU A 81 -3.98 -20.93 8.27
CA LEU A 81 -2.67 -21.29 7.73
C LEU A 81 -1.89 -22.23 8.67
N SER A 82 -1.26 -23.25 8.08
CA SER A 82 -0.25 -24.07 8.77
C SER A 82 0.99 -23.23 9.11
N LEU A 83 1.83 -23.70 10.05
CA LEU A 83 3.07 -23.00 10.41
C LEU A 83 3.98 -22.72 9.20
N GLN A 84 4.07 -23.67 8.26
CA GLN A 84 4.83 -23.49 7.03
C GLN A 84 4.20 -22.41 6.13
N ALA A 85 2.87 -22.42 6.01
CA ALA A 85 2.15 -21.41 5.23
C ALA A 85 2.26 -20.01 5.87
N ARG A 86 2.28 -19.91 7.20
CA ARG A 86 2.54 -18.64 7.91
C ARG A 86 3.95 -18.10 7.63
N ALA A 87 4.96 -18.96 7.64
CA ALA A 87 6.32 -18.56 7.28
C ALA A 87 6.41 -18.08 5.82
N GLN A 88 5.71 -18.75 4.91
CA GLN A 88 5.62 -18.33 3.51
C GLN A 88 4.88 -17.00 3.35
N ALA A 89 3.74 -16.83 4.02
CA ALA A 89 2.97 -15.59 4.08
C ALA A 89 3.85 -14.41 4.53
N TRP A 90 4.58 -14.59 5.63
CA TRP A 90 5.54 -13.59 6.11
C TRP A 90 6.60 -13.21 5.07
N ALA A 91 7.16 -14.19 4.36
CA ALA A 91 8.14 -13.93 3.30
C ALA A 91 7.54 -13.09 2.15
N PHE A 92 6.30 -13.37 1.75
CA PHE A 92 5.60 -12.54 0.77
C PHE A 92 5.32 -11.12 1.29
N GLU A 93 4.91 -10.97 2.54
CA GLU A 93 4.73 -9.64 3.14
C GLU A 93 6.04 -8.84 3.11
N ARG A 94 7.18 -9.45 3.48
CA ARG A 94 8.48 -8.75 3.42
C ARG A 94 8.85 -8.38 1.98
N MET A 95 8.62 -9.26 1.02
CA MET A 95 8.84 -8.94 -0.40
C MET A 95 7.96 -7.78 -0.87
N ILE A 96 6.69 -7.74 -0.45
CA ILE A 96 5.78 -6.66 -0.82
C ILE A 96 6.25 -5.33 -0.18
N GLU A 97 6.49 -5.32 1.12
CA GLU A 97 6.75 -4.10 1.90
C GLU A 97 8.16 -3.52 1.68
N HIS A 98 9.15 -4.35 1.38
CA HIS A 98 10.54 -3.93 1.25
C HIS A 98 11.08 -4.02 -0.19
N HIS A 99 10.28 -4.46 -1.16
CA HIS A 99 10.67 -4.48 -2.56
C HIS A 99 9.60 -3.90 -3.48
N VAL A 100 8.41 -4.50 -3.55
CA VAL A 100 7.32 -4.02 -4.43
C VAL A 100 6.87 -2.60 -4.05
N TYR A 101 6.85 -2.27 -2.76
CA TYR A 101 6.56 -0.93 -2.26
C TYR A 101 7.52 0.12 -2.81
N TRP A 102 8.80 -0.17 -2.95
CA TRP A 102 9.76 0.80 -3.49
C TRP A 102 9.53 1.05 -4.98
N ALA A 103 9.12 0.04 -5.76
CA ALA A 103 8.72 0.24 -7.15
C ALA A 103 7.51 1.19 -7.25
N LEU A 104 6.52 1.01 -6.36
CA LEU A 104 5.37 1.90 -6.25
C LEU A 104 5.79 3.33 -5.88
N VAL A 105 6.70 3.49 -4.92
CA VAL A 105 7.23 4.81 -4.51
C VAL A 105 7.97 5.47 -5.66
N GLY A 106 8.84 4.73 -6.36
CA GLY A 106 9.57 5.21 -7.54
C GLY A 106 8.61 5.77 -8.59
N ALA A 107 7.58 5.00 -8.97
CA ALA A 107 6.58 5.42 -9.95
C ALA A 107 5.84 6.71 -9.54
N ARG A 108 5.65 6.98 -8.24
CA ARG A 108 4.88 8.14 -7.75
C ARG A 108 5.72 9.38 -7.47
N TRP A 109 6.94 9.19 -6.97
CA TRP A 109 7.76 10.28 -6.42
C TRP A 109 9.01 10.59 -7.25
N VAL A 110 9.57 9.61 -7.94
CA VAL A 110 10.81 9.81 -8.73
C VAL A 110 10.49 10.28 -10.14
N ASP A 111 9.35 9.88 -10.70
CA ASP A 111 8.83 10.46 -11.94
C ASP A 111 8.24 11.86 -11.67
N ASP A 112 8.79 12.88 -12.33
CA ASP A 112 8.40 14.28 -12.12
C ASP A 112 6.94 14.57 -12.48
N THR A 113 6.41 13.89 -13.51
CA THR A 113 5.03 14.10 -13.97
C THR A 113 4.04 13.56 -12.94
N ASN A 114 4.26 12.34 -12.44
CA ASN A 114 3.47 11.74 -11.38
C ASN A 114 3.64 12.48 -10.05
N PHE A 115 4.86 12.94 -9.73
CA PHE A 115 5.11 13.75 -8.55
C PHE A 115 4.28 15.04 -8.57
N ALA A 116 4.36 15.80 -9.67
CA ALA A 116 3.64 17.04 -9.86
C ALA A 116 2.11 16.86 -9.82
N LYS A 117 1.60 15.76 -10.39
CA LYS A 117 0.17 15.42 -10.41
C LYS A 117 -0.36 14.94 -9.05
N GLY A 118 0.49 14.36 -8.21
CA GLY A 118 0.07 13.68 -6.98
C GLY A 118 0.81 14.18 -5.73
N PRO A 119 1.91 13.54 -5.33
CA PRO A 119 2.60 13.84 -4.07
C PRO A 119 2.98 15.30 -3.81
N ALA A 120 3.24 16.10 -4.85
CA ALA A 120 3.50 17.55 -4.71
C ALA A 120 2.37 18.29 -3.98
N HIS A 121 1.13 17.77 -4.05
CA HIS A 121 -0.05 18.33 -3.40
C HIS A 121 -0.11 18.10 -1.89
N PHE A 122 0.74 17.24 -1.32
CA PHE A 122 0.88 17.16 0.15
C PHE A 122 1.38 18.47 0.77
N PHE A 123 1.94 19.37 -0.04
CA PHE A 123 2.52 20.63 0.38
C PHE A 123 1.65 21.84 0.01
N ASP A 124 0.42 21.64 -0.50
CA ASP A 124 -0.45 22.75 -0.91
C ASP A 124 -0.83 23.68 0.25
N GLY A 125 -0.88 23.15 1.47
CA GLY A 125 -1.09 23.94 2.69
C GLY A 125 0.15 24.72 3.17
N ALA A 126 1.32 24.56 2.55
CA ALA A 126 2.54 25.26 2.94
C ALA A 126 2.52 26.74 2.49
N PRO A 127 3.23 27.64 3.20
CA PRO A 127 3.42 29.03 2.78
C PRO A 127 4.05 29.11 1.39
N ASP A 128 3.52 30.00 0.52
CA ASP A 128 3.91 30.06 -0.90
C ASP A 128 5.43 30.18 -1.11
N HIS A 129 6.11 31.01 -0.31
CA HIS A 129 7.56 31.23 -0.38
C HIS A 129 8.42 30.02 0.05
N LEU A 130 7.83 29.00 0.67
CA LEU A 130 8.51 27.76 1.09
C LEU A 130 8.04 26.54 0.29
N ARG A 131 6.88 26.61 -0.38
CA ARG A 131 6.20 25.44 -0.97
C ARG A 131 7.08 24.69 -1.95
N ASP A 132 7.68 25.39 -2.91
CA ASP A 132 8.47 24.74 -3.97
C ASP A 132 9.74 24.10 -3.40
N LYS A 133 10.40 24.78 -2.47
CA LYS A 133 11.55 24.22 -1.75
C LYS A 133 11.16 22.97 -0.96
N MET A 134 10.02 22.98 -0.25
CA MET A 134 9.54 21.82 0.51
C MET A 134 9.20 20.63 -0.40
N ARG A 135 8.64 20.89 -1.59
CA ARG A 135 8.37 19.87 -2.61
C ARG A 135 9.68 19.26 -3.12
N GLU A 136 10.64 20.08 -3.52
CA GLU A 136 11.97 19.66 -3.99
C GLU A 136 12.71 18.85 -2.92
N ASP A 137 12.80 19.37 -1.69
CA ASP A 137 13.45 18.69 -0.56
C ASP A 137 12.79 17.33 -0.26
N ALA A 138 11.47 17.24 -0.34
CA ALA A 138 10.74 16.00 -0.11
C ALA A 138 10.96 14.98 -1.24
N GLN A 139 10.88 15.43 -2.50
CA GLN A 139 11.12 14.58 -3.66
C GLN A 139 12.56 14.03 -3.65
N PHE A 140 13.54 14.90 -3.40
CA PHE A 140 14.94 14.54 -3.27
C PHE A 140 15.18 13.49 -2.19
N ARG A 141 14.61 13.69 -0.99
CA ARG A 141 14.73 12.71 0.10
C ARG A 141 14.09 11.37 -0.23
N VAL A 142 12.97 11.35 -0.96
CA VAL A 142 12.34 10.10 -1.38
C VAL A 142 13.18 9.41 -2.45
N ALA A 143 13.74 10.15 -3.40
CA ALA A 143 14.65 9.62 -4.41
C ALA A 143 15.94 9.03 -3.77
N GLU A 144 16.49 9.68 -2.74
CA GLU A 144 17.62 9.15 -1.99
C GLU A 144 17.27 7.82 -1.28
N ASN A 145 16.12 7.75 -0.62
CA ASN A 145 15.67 6.50 0.00
C ASN A 145 15.38 5.40 -1.03
N TYR A 146 14.83 5.77 -2.19
CA TYR A 146 14.64 4.84 -3.31
C TYR A 146 15.97 4.27 -3.80
N LEU A 147 17.00 5.09 -3.92
CA LEU A 147 18.37 4.66 -4.23
C LEU A 147 18.94 3.73 -3.14
N LEU A 148 18.70 4.04 -1.87
CA LEU A 148 19.16 3.23 -0.73
C LEU A 148 18.42 1.89 -0.60
N SER A 149 17.20 1.79 -1.11
CA SER A 149 16.44 0.52 -1.15
C SER A 149 17.11 -0.56 -2.01
N GLY A 150 18.05 -0.17 -2.87
CA GLY A 150 18.71 -1.03 -3.85
C GLY A 150 18.00 -1.05 -5.20
N LEU A 151 16.67 -0.96 -5.22
CA LEU A 151 15.88 -0.96 -6.47
C LEU A 151 16.22 0.27 -7.34
N GLY A 152 16.37 1.44 -6.72
CA GLY A 152 16.70 2.68 -7.44
C GLY A 152 18.16 2.79 -7.93
N ARG A 153 19.00 1.75 -7.73
CA ARG A 153 20.38 1.74 -8.25
C ARG A 153 20.48 1.23 -9.69
N HIS A 154 19.40 0.63 -10.19
CA HIS A 154 19.34 0.07 -11.52
C HIS A 154 19.19 1.17 -12.57
N GLY A 155 19.63 0.87 -13.80
CA GLY A 155 19.50 1.79 -14.93
C GLY A 155 18.03 2.00 -15.33
N PRO A 156 17.77 2.87 -16.32
CA PRO A 156 16.42 3.07 -16.85
C PRO A 156 15.76 1.73 -17.22
N ASP A 157 14.51 1.55 -16.81
CA ASP A 157 13.65 0.35 -17.00
C ASP A 157 14.07 -0.95 -16.27
N GLU A 158 15.33 -1.07 -15.83
CA GLU A 158 15.82 -2.24 -15.11
C GLU A 158 15.16 -2.39 -13.72
N ASP A 159 14.85 -1.27 -13.07
CA ASP A 159 14.15 -1.26 -11.78
C ASP A 159 12.74 -1.87 -11.90
N VAL A 160 12.00 -1.49 -12.94
CA VAL A 160 10.70 -2.08 -13.27
C VAL A 160 10.87 -3.56 -13.60
N ASP A 161 11.87 -3.96 -14.39
CA ASP A 161 12.11 -5.38 -14.69
C ASP A 161 12.34 -6.24 -13.44
N VAL A 162 13.11 -5.73 -12.47
CA VAL A 162 13.33 -6.41 -11.20
C VAL A 162 12.04 -6.46 -10.37
N ALA A 163 11.30 -5.37 -10.29
CA ALA A 163 9.99 -5.33 -9.61
C ALA A 163 8.98 -6.32 -10.22
N MET A 164 8.99 -6.46 -11.56
CA MET A 164 8.13 -7.40 -12.28
C MET A 164 8.40 -8.86 -11.91
N ARG A 165 9.62 -9.22 -11.48
CA ARG A 165 9.88 -10.59 -10.97
C ARG A 165 9.11 -10.87 -9.68
N SER A 166 9.01 -9.89 -8.78
CA SER A 166 8.20 -10.01 -7.56
C SER A 166 6.71 -10.03 -7.86
N LEU A 167 6.25 -9.20 -8.80
CA LEU A 167 4.85 -9.21 -9.23
C LEU A 167 4.46 -10.52 -9.92
N PHE A 168 5.36 -11.07 -10.76
CA PHE A 168 5.19 -12.39 -11.34
C PHE A 168 5.13 -13.47 -10.25
N ALA A 169 5.99 -13.41 -9.23
CA ALA A 169 5.94 -14.34 -8.10
C ALA A 169 4.60 -14.25 -7.35
N LEU A 170 4.03 -13.05 -7.17
CA LEU A 170 2.69 -12.87 -6.60
C LEU A 170 1.60 -13.45 -7.51
N SER A 171 1.69 -13.24 -8.82
CA SER A 171 0.74 -13.80 -9.79
C SER A 171 0.78 -15.33 -9.78
N VAL A 172 1.96 -15.94 -9.78
CA VAL A 172 2.13 -17.41 -9.67
C VAL A 172 1.63 -17.92 -8.32
N GLN A 173 1.98 -17.23 -7.23
CA GLN A 173 1.52 -17.59 -5.90
C GLN A 173 -0.01 -17.54 -5.81
N LEU A 174 -0.66 -16.52 -6.37
CA LEU A 174 -2.11 -16.41 -6.40
C LEU A 174 -2.72 -17.54 -7.25
N GLY A 175 -2.20 -17.76 -8.46
CA GLY A 175 -2.76 -18.72 -9.41
C GLY A 175 -4.25 -18.44 -9.63
N ASP A 176 -5.07 -19.49 -9.46
CA ASP A 176 -6.55 -19.43 -9.56
C ASP A 176 -7.24 -19.24 -8.20
N LYS A 177 -6.49 -19.06 -7.11
CA LYS A 177 -7.06 -18.93 -5.76
C LYS A 177 -7.77 -17.58 -5.60
N PRO A 178 -8.84 -17.50 -4.79
CA PRO A 178 -9.49 -16.23 -4.51
C PRO A 178 -8.60 -15.29 -3.68
N TYR A 179 -7.75 -15.84 -2.81
CA TYR A 179 -6.81 -15.13 -1.93
C TYR A 179 -5.40 -15.71 -2.04
N LEU A 180 -4.37 -14.93 -1.68
CA LEU A 180 -2.97 -15.25 -1.96
C LEU A 180 -2.52 -16.58 -1.34
N MET A 181 -3.01 -16.88 -0.13
CA MET A 181 -2.63 -18.07 0.64
C MET A 181 -3.67 -19.19 0.61
N GLY A 182 -4.81 -19.03 -0.06
CA GLY A 182 -5.83 -20.07 -0.13
C GLY A 182 -7.24 -19.59 -0.46
N ASN A 183 -8.23 -20.26 0.11
CA ASN A 183 -9.65 -20.01 -0.14
C ASN A 183 -10.28 -19.00 0.84
N ALA A 184 -9.59 -18.68 1.93
CA ALA A 184 -10.01 -17.68 2.91
C ALA A 184 -8.98 -16.53 2.96
N PRO A 185 -9.42 -15.29 3.22
CA PRO A 185 -8.52 -14.16 3.37
C PRO A 185 -7.65 -14.32 4.62
N CYS A 186 -6.41 -13.85 4.55
CA CYS A 186 -5.47 -13.79 5.68
C CYS A 186 -4.77 -12.42 5.77
N GLY A 187 -3.90 -12.25 6.76
CA GLY A 187 -3.18 -10.99 7.00
C GLY A 187 -2.37 -10.51 5.79
N THR A 188 -1.82 -11.45 5.03
CA THR A 188 -1.03 -11.14 3.82
C THR A 188 -1.88 -10.55 2.69
N ASP A 189 -3.17 -10.91 2.60
CA ASP A 189 -4.05 -10.37 1.57
C ASP A 189 -4.25 -8.85 1.74
N ALA A 190 -4.31 -8.36 2.99
CA ALA A 190 -4.36 -6.92 3.29
C ALA A 190 -3.11 -6.18 2.78
N THR A 191 -1.92 -6.77 2.98
CA THR A 191 -0.64 -6.24 2.50
C THR A 191 -0.56 -6.23 0.97
N ALA A 192 -0.86 -7.36 0.34
CA ALA A 192 -0.82 -7.51 -1.11
C ALA A 192 -1.83 -6.58 -1.80
N PHE A 193 -3.06 -6.51 -1.28
CA PHE A 193 -4.09 -5.63 -1.80
C PHE A 193 -3.67 -4.15 -1.72
N GLY A 194 -3.17 -3.68 -0.58
CA GLY A 194 -2.75 -2.28 -0.43
C GLY A 194 -1.69 -1.88 -1.45
N ALA A 195 -0.67 -2.72 -1.65
CA ALA A 195 0.39 -2.45 -2.63
C ALA A 195 -0.11 -2.55 -4.08
N LEU A 196 -0.83 -3.63 -4.43
CA LEU A 196 -1.30 -3.86 -5.80
C LEU A 196 -2.35 -2.84 -6.24
N ALA A 197 -3.30 -2.47 -5.37
CA ALA A 197 -4.23 -1.37 -5.65
C ALA A 197 -3.47 -0.06 -5.86
N GLY A 198 -2.43 0.17 -5.04
CA GLY A 198 -1.54 1.31 -5.19
C GLY A 198 -0.84 1.39 -6.55
N ILE A 199 -0.42 0.25 -7.09
CA ILE A 199 0.23 0.15 -8.41
C ILE A 199 -0.81 0.29 -9.54
N LEU A 200 -1.96 -0.38 -9.41
CA LEU A 200 -2.99 -0.47 -10.44
C LEU A 200 -3.93 0.75 -10.50
N THR A 201 -3.71 1.79 -9.69
CA THR A 201 -4.52 3.00 -9.79
C THR A 201 -4.32 3.68 -11.15
N PRO A 202 -5.39 4.05 -11.88
CA PRO A 202 -5.27 4.80 -13.13
C PRO A 202 -4.79 6.24 -12.91
N PHE A 203 -4.66 6.68 -11.66
CA PHE A 203 -4.19 8.03 -11.34
C PHE A 203 -2.71 8.26 -11.69
N PHE A 204 -1.85 7.24 -11.68
CA PHE A 204 -0.44 7.39 -12.02
C PHE A 204 -0.09 6.60 -13.27
N ASP A 205 0.51 7.26 -14.25
CA ASP A 205 0.94 6.62 -15.49
C ASP A 205 2.37 6.10 -15.30
N SER A 206 2.57 4.78 -15.45
CA SER A 206 3.89 4.19 -15.26
C SER A 206 4.02 2.85 -15.99
N PRO A 207 5.22 2.51 -16.49
CA PRO A 207 5.50 1.17 -17.03
C PRO A 207 5.21 0.06 -16.02
N LEU A 208 5.38 0.33 -14.72
CA LEU A 208 5.03 -0.60 -13.63
C LEU A 208 3.54 -0.93 -13.65
N ARG A 209 2.66 0.07 -13.74
CA ARG A 209 1.20 -0.13 -13.85
C ARG A 209 0.86 -0.94 -15.09
N GLU A 210 1.28 -0.46 -16.26
CA GLU A 210 0.96 -1.06 -17.57
C GLU A 210 1.39 -2.53 -17.67
N ARG A 211 2.53 -2.89 -17.06
CA ARG A 211 3.01 -4.27 -17.04
C ARG A 211 2.31 -5.12 -15.98
N THR A 212 1.92 -4.53 -14.86
CA THR A 212 1.13 -5.24 -13.82
C THR A 212 -0.27 -5.56 -14.32
N GLU A 213 -0.89 -4.68 -15.11
CA GLU A 213 -2.22 -4.87 -15.71
C GLU A 213 -2.27 -6.13 -16.59
N LYS A 214 -1.14 -6.59 -17.14
CA LYS A 214 -1.04 -7.83 -17.94
C LYS A 214 -1.18 -9.11 -17.12
N PHE A 215 -1.17 -9.01 -15.78
CA PHE A 215 -1.50 -10.12 -14.89
C PHE A 215 -2.98 -10.08 -14.54
N ASP A 216 -3.82 -10.64 -15.42
CA ASP A 216 -5.28 -10.65 -15.27
C ASP A 216 -5.74 -11.15 -13.89
N ASN A 217 -5.05 -12.16 -13.34
CA ASN A 217 -5.37 -12.70 -12.03
C ASN A 217 -5.12 -11.71 -10.88
N LEU A 218 -4.07 -10.89 -10.96
CA LEU A 218 -3.79 -9.83 -9.98
C LEU A 218 -4.78 -8.68 -10.09
N THR A 219 -5.12 -8.26 -11.33
CA THR A 219 -6.14 -7.22 -11.56
C THR A 219 -7.51 -7.66 -11.04
N ALA A 220 -7.92 -8.90 -11.33
CA ALA A 220 -9.14 -9.48 -10.79
C ALA A 220 -9.12 -9.61 -9.26
N TYR A 221 -7.96 -9.99 -8.68
CA TYR A 221 -7.77 -10.06 -7.23
C TYR A 221 -7.97 -8.71 -6.55
N VAL A 222 -7.36 -7.63 -7.07
CA VAL A 222 -7.56 -6.28 -6.54
C VAL A 222 -9.02 -5.85 -6.65
N GLY A 223 -9.69 -6.15 -7.77
CA GLY A 223 -11.12 -5.90 -7.94
C GLY A 223 -11.98 -6.56 -6.86
N ARG A 224 -11.73 -7.86 -6.58
CA ARG A 224 -12.44 -8.59 -5.51
C ARG A 224 -12.20 -7.99 -4.13
N MET A 225 -10.94 -7.71 -3.79
CA MET A 225 -10.56 -7.14 -2.50
C MET A 225 -11.18 -5.73 -2.30
N MET A 226 -11.21 -4.92 -3.36
CA MET A 226 -11.84 -3.61 -3.32
C MET A 226 -13.35 -3.72 -3.10
N GLN A 227 -14.04 -4.59 -3.84
CA GLN A 227 -15.48 -4.84 -3.66
C GLN A 227 -15.81 -5.34 -2.24
N GLN A 228 -14.96 -6.20 -1.68
CA GLN A 228 -15.19 -6.80 -0.36
C GLN A 228 -14.95 -5.81 0.78
N TYR A 229 -13.87 -5.04 0.74
CA TYR A 229 -13.46 -4.18 1.86
C TYR A 229 -13.81 -2.70 1.67
N TYR A 230 -14.10 -2.27 0.44
CA TYR A 230 -14.48 -0.91 0.09
C TYR A 230 -15.65 -0.91 -0.90
N PRO A 231 -16.79 -1.55 -0.59
CA PRO A 231 -17.92 -1.72 -1.53
C PRO A 231 -18.49 -0.39 -2.03
N GLU A 232 -18.40 0.68 -1.23
CA GLU A 232 -18.87 2.02 -1.57
C GLU A 232 -17.87 2.81 -2.44
N PHE A 233 -16.64 2.31 -2.62
CA PHE A 233 -15.62 2.98 -3.41
C PHE A 233 -15.74 2.57 -4.88
N ALA A 234 -15.99 3.53 -5.76
CA ALA A 234 -16.10 3.31 -7.20
C ALA A 234 -14.73 2.94 -7.80
N TRP A 235 -14.42 1.65 -7.87
CA TRP A 235 -13.19 1.14 -8.45
C TRP A 235 -13.38 0.69 -9.89
N SER A 236 -12.77 1.43 -10.81
CA SER A 236 -12.58 1.02 -12.19
C SER A 236 -11.08 0.99 -12.48
N PRO A 237 -10.42 -0.17 -12.34
CA PRO A 237 -8.99 -0.29 -12.65
C PRO A 237 -8.71 -0.03 -14.13
N LEU A 238 -9.74 -0.09 -14.97
CA LEU A 238 -9.70 0.12 -16.41
C LEU A 238 -10.61 1.29 -16.77
N GLN A 239 -10.15 2.54 -16.59
CA GLN A 239 -10.72 3.65 -17.35
C GLN A 239 -9.86 3.93 -18.57
N GLN A 240 -10.49 3.67 -19.72
CA GLN A 240 -10.11 3.91 -21.11
C GLN A 240 -9.12 5.04 -21.34
N GLN A 241 -8.03 4.73 -22.05
CA GLN A 241 -7.49 5.63 -23.08
C GLN A 241 -8.63 5.95 -24.07
N ALA A 242 -9.42 6.98 -23.79
CA ALA A 242 -10.28 7.65 -24.77
C ALA A 242 -10.88 8.92 -24.16
N ALA A 243 -10.18 10.04 -24.32
CA ALA A 243 -10.75 11.34 -24.68
C ALA A 243 -9.66 12.19 -25.31
#